data_AF-A0A238TAY3-F1
#
_entry.id   AF-A0A238TAY3-F1
#
_cell.length_a   1.000
_cell.length_b   1.000
_cell.length_c   1.000
_cell.angle_alpha   90.00
_cell.angle_beta   90.00
_cell.angle_gamma   90.00
#
_symmetry.space_group_name_H-M   'P 1'
#
loop_
_entity.id
_entity.type
_entity.pdbx_description
1 polymer ?
#
loop_
_entity_poly.entity_id
_entity_poly.type
_entity_poly.pdbx_seq_one_letter_code
_entity_poly.pdbx_strand_id
1 'polypeptide(L)'
;MKRHATLINLSQEHHHTLALCLRILRDPEQNHQKDITEHFLDLEKHFSTEERQFAPLWPALNRPDLRERFEHDHAQLRQMFQAAKFDDTEWNTQFATLLRDHARFEERELFPELETKAL
;
A
#
# COMPACT_ATOMS: atom_id res chain seq x y z
N MET A 1 21.27 9.91 -0.40
CA MET A 1 21.25 9.11 0.85
C MET A 1 20.87 7.69 0.48
N LYS A 2 21.42 6.67 1.16
CA LYS A 2 20.91 5.29 1.04
C LYS A 2 19.69 5.18 1.94
N ARG A 3 18.64 4.53 1.46
CA ARG A 3 17.39 4.37 2.21
C ARG A 3 17.66 3.64 3.55
N HIS A 4 16.99 4.02 4.63
CA HIS A 4 17.14 3.40 5.94
C HIS A 4 16.82 1.90 5.86
N ALA A 5 17.59 1.06 6.55
CA ALA A 5 17.53 -0.40 6.36
C ALA A 5 16.13 -0.99 6.59
N THR A 6 15.37 -0.41 7.52
CA THR A 6 13.98 -0.83 7.82
C THR A 6 12.99 -0.47 6.71
N LEU A 7 13.25 0.58 5.93
CA LEU A 7 12.41 0.99 4.80
C LEU A 7 12.75 0.23 3.51
N ILE A 8 13.98 -0.27 3.39
CA ILE A 8 14.40 -1.08 2.22
C ILE A 8 13.53 -2.34 2.08
N ASN A 9 13.25 -3.04 3.18
CA ASN A 9 12.44 -4.25 3.13
C ASN A 9 11.00 -3.96 2.69
N LEU A 10 10.40 -2.89 3.23
CA LEU A 10 9.05 -2.43 2.83
C LEU A 10 9.01 -2.09 1.33
N SER A 11 10.01 -1.36 0.85
CA SER A 11 10.13 -1.02 -0.58
C SER A 11 10.27 -2.24 -1.51
N GLN A 12 10.89 -3.32 -1.05
CA GLN A 12 10.98 -4.54 -1.86
C GLN A 12 9.63 -5.22 -2.02
N GLU A 13 8.80 -5.21 -0.97
CA GLU A 13 7.45 -5.76 -0.99
C GLU A 13 6.53 -4.95 -1.92
N HIS A 14 6.71 -3.62 -2.00
CA HIS A 14 6.02 -2.77 -2.98
C HIS A 14 6.23 -3.17 -4.44
N HIS A 15 7.39 -3.72 -4.81
CA HIS A 15 7.64 -4.10 -6.20
C HIS A 15 6.68 -5.18 -6.69
N HIS A 16 6.41 -6.20 -5.85
CA HIS A 16 5.46 -7.26 -6.19
C HIS A 16 4.03 -6.72 -6.26
N THR A 17 3.64 -5.88 -5.29
CA THR A 17 2.34 -5.20 -5.26
C THR A 17 2.10 -4.36 -6.51
N LEU A 18 3.08 -3.56 -6.93
CA LEU A 18 2.98 -2.73 -8.12
C LEU A 18 2.87 -3.57 -9.41
N ALA A 19 3.59 -4.70 -9.48
CA ALA A 19 3.50 -5.60 -10.62
C ALA A 19 2.10 -6.24 -10.74
N LEU A 20 1.48 -6.63 -9.62
CA LEU A 20 0.09 -7.09 -9.59
C LEU A 20 -0.87 -5.99 -10.06
N CYS A 21 -0.75 -4.77 -9.53
CA CYS A 21 -1.60 -3.65 -9.91
C CYS A 21 -1.54 -3.37 -11.42
N LEU A 22 -0.33 -3.39 -12.02
CA LEU A 22 -0.16 -3.19 -13.46
C LEU A 22 -0.81 -4.30 -14.30
N ARG A 23 -0.84 -5.53 -13.80
CA ARG A 23 -1.50 -6.66 -14.47
C ARG A 23 -3.02 -6.48 -14.44
N ILE A 24 -3.58 -6.18 -13.27
CA ILE A 24 -5.03 -5.93 -13.11
C ILE A 24 -5.46 -4.77 -14.01
N LEU A 25 -4.71 -3.66 -14.02
CA LEU A 25 -5.04 -2.48 -14.81
C LEU A 25 -4.89 -2.67 -16.33
N ARG A 26 -4.18 -3.72 -16.77
CA ARG A 26 -4.06 -4.04 -18.20
C ARG A 26 -5.33 -4.70 -18.72
N ASP A 27 -5.88 -5.63 -17.95
CA ASP A 27 -7.03 -6.45 -18.31
C ASP A 27 -8.06 -6.46 -17.16
N PRO A 28 -8.62 -5.30 -16.76
CA PRO A 28 -9.44 -5.17 -15.55
C PRO A 28 -10.79 -5.90 -15.64
N GLU A 29 -11.24 -6.25 -16.84
CA GLU A 29 -12.44 -7.04 -17.10
C GLU A 29 -12.29 -8.53 -16.75
N GLN A 30 -11.06 -9.00 -16.55
CA GLN A 30 -10.80 -10.37 -16.17
C GLN A 30 -11.06 -10.60 -14.68
N ASN A 31 -11.38 -11.85 -14.33
CA ASN A 31 -11.47 -12.26 -12.94
C ASN A 31 -10.07 -12.40 -12.33
N HIS A 32 -9.74 -11.49 -11.40
CA HIS A 32 -8.45 -11.46 -10.70
C HIS A 32 -8.53 -12.04 -9.27
N GLN A 33 -9.57 -12.81 -8.93
CA GLN A 33 -9.81 -13.32 -7.58
C GLN A 33 -8.60 -14.06 -7.02
N LYS A 34 -8.03 -14.99 -7.80
CA LYS A 34 -6.89 -15.79 -7.34
C LYS A 34 -5.69 -14.90 -7.04
N ASP A 35 -5.30 -14.08 -8.00
CA ASP A 35 -4.13 -13.19 -7.90
C ASP A 35 -4.28 -12.22 -6.72
N ILE A 36 -5.46 -11.59 -6.56
CA ILE A 36 -5.71 -10.66 -5.45
C ILE A 36 -5.73 -11.41 -4.11
N THR A 37 -6.43 -12.53 -4.00
CA THR A 37 -6.59 -13.25 -2.72
C THR A 37 -5.26 -13.83 -2.22
N GLU A 38 -4.45 -14.39 -3.12
CA GLU A 38 -3.13 -14.92 -2.78
C GLU A 38 -2.20 -13.78 -2.33
N HIS A 39 -2.19 -12.66 -3.04
CA HIS A 39 -1.35 -11.51 -2.69
C HIS A 39 -1.81 -10.79 -1.42
N PHE A 40 -3.12 -10.74 -1.15
CA PHE A 40 -3.67 -9.99 -0.02
C PHE A 40 -3.19 -10.52 1.34
N LEU A 41 -2.86 -11.82 1.43
CA LEU A 41 -2.31 -12.41 2.67
C LEU A 41 -0.97 -11.80 3.07
N ASP A 42 -0.11 -11.51 2.11
CA ASP A 42 1.17 -10.87 2.38
C ASP A 42 1.02 -9.35 2.47
N LEU A 43 0.11 -8.76 1.70
CA LEU A 43 -0.24 -7.35 1.81
C LEU A 43 -0.78 -6.97 3.20
N GLU A 44 -1.62 -7.81 3.81
CA GLU A 44 -2.14 -7.53 5.16
C GLU A 44 -1.03 -7.56 6.23
N LYS A 45 -0.06 -8.48 6.07
CA LYS A 45 1.12 -8.53 6.96
C LYS A 45 2.00 -7.31 6.76
N HIS A 46 2.14 -6.85 5.52
CA HIS A 46 2.86 -5.64 5.16
C HIS A 46 2.25 -4.43 5.86
N PHE A 47 0.95 -4.18 5.66
CA PHE A 47 0.24 -3.09 6.35
C PHE A 47 0.39 -3.14 7.87
N SER A 48 0.21 -4.33 8.45
CA SER A 48 0.37 -4.54 9.90
C SER A 48 1.81 -4.29 10.40
N THR A 49 2.80 -4.45 9.53
CA THR A 49 4.21 -4.19 9.86
C THR A 49 4.49 -2.70 9.83
N GLU A 50 4.02 -2.02 8.79
CA GLU A 50 4.14 -0.56 8.62
C GLU A 50 3.44 0.20 9.73
N GLU A 51 2.18 -0.13 10.01
CA GLU A 51 1.39 0.50 11.09
C GLU A 51 2.12 0.42 12.43
N ARG A 52 2.68 -0.76 12.75
CA ARG A 52 3.45 -0.99 13.99
C ARG A 52 4.77 -0.22 14.00
N GLN A 53 5.46 -0.19 12.87
CA GLN A 53 6.75 0.47 12.74
C GLN A 53 6.62 2.00 12.76
N PHE A 54 5.57 2.56 12.16
CA PHE A 54 5.36 4.00 12.03
C PHE A 54 4.59 4.60 13.20
N ALA A 55 3.82 3.82 13.96
CA ALA A 55 3.13 4.27 15.16
C ALA A 55 3.99 5.12 16.12
N PRO A 56 5.22 4.71 16.51
CA PRO A 56 6.07 5.54 17.38
C PRO A 56 6.69 6.76 16.68
N LEU A 57 6.69 6.81 15.35
CA LEU A 57 7.33 7.87 14.55
C LEU A 57 6.39 9.06 14.28
N TRP A 58 5.07 8.85 14.31
CA TRP A 58 4.10 9.90 13.99
C TRP A 58 4.25 11.19 14.80
N PRO A 59 4.50 11.16 16.12
CA PRO A 59 4.71 12.39 16.90
C PRO A 59 5.95 13.18 16.43
N ALA A 60 7.03 12.49 16.08
CA ALA A 60 8.26 13.12 15.60
C ALA A 60 8.09 13.69 14.18
N LEU A 61 7.39 12.97 13.31
CA LEU A 61 7.10 13.42 11.95
C LEU A 61 6.25 14.70 11.93
N ASN A 62 5.27 14.79 12.85
CA ASN A 62 4.34 15.93 12.98
C ASN A 62 3.67 16.33 11.65
N ARG A 63 3.23 15.33 10.89
CA ARG A 63 2.53 15.48 9.60
C ARG A 63 1.20 14.71 9.63
N PRO A 64 0.14 15.30 10.23
CA PRO A 64 -1.15 14.62 10.34
C PRO A 64 -1.74 14.28 8.97
N ASP A 65 -1.47 15.09 7.95
CA ASP A 65 -1.90 14.86 6.57
C ASP A 65 -1.35 13.55 5.97
N LEU A 66 -0.07 13.24 6.20
CA LEU A 66 0.54 12.00 5.72
C LEU A 66 0.03 10.78 6.49
N ARG A 67 -0.14 10.94 7.81
CA ARG A 67 -0.68 9.89 8.67
C ARG A 67 -2.12 9.54 8.29
N GLU A 68 -2.97 10.55 8.15
CA GLU A 68 -4.38 10.36 7.80
C GLU A 68 -4.53 9.66 6.45
N ARG A 69 -3.75 10.06 5.44
CA ARG A 69 -3.73 9.38 4.14
C ARG A 69 -3.30 7.92 4.26
N PHE A 70 -2.19 7.64 4.96
CA PHE A 70 -1.69 6.29 5.18
C PHE A 70 -2.74 5.38 5.86
N GLU A 71 -3.31 5.83 6.98
CA GLU A 71 -4.32 5.08 7.73
C GLU A 71 -5.62 4.89 6.91
N HIS A 72 -6.02 5.92 6.15
CA HIS A 72 -7.20 5.87 5.30
C HIS A 72 -7.05 4.88 4.14
N ASP A 73 -5.93 4.93 3.40
CA ASP A 73 -5.67 4.06 2.27
C ASP A 73 -5.68 2.58 2.72
N HIS A 74 -5.03 2.26 3.84
CA HIS A 74 -5.05 0.92 4.44
C HIS A 74 -6.46 0.45 4.79
N ALA A 75 -7.23 1.29 5.49
CA ALA A 75 -8.59 0.95 5.88
C ALA A 75 -9.49 0.72 4.65
N GLN A 76 -9.37 1.59 3.64
CA GLN A 76 -10.14 1.48 2.41
C GLN A 76 -9.77 0.22 1.61
N LEU A 77 -8.48 -0.10 1.47
CA LEU A 77 -8.03 -1.31 0.78
C LEU A 77 -8.55 -2.59 1.44
N ARG A 78 -8.53 -2.65 2.78
CA ARG A 78 -9.13 -3.75 3.54
C ARG A 78 -10.64 -3.85 3.34
N GLN A 79 -11.34 -2.71 3.38
CA GLN A 79 -12.79 -2.67 3.16
C GLN A 79 -13.16 -3.12 1.74
N MET A 80 -12.42 -2.66 0.73
CA MET A 80 -12.63 -3.06 -0.66
C MET A 80 -12.42 -4.57 -0.83
N PHE A 81 -11.40 -5.15 -0.21
CA PHE A 81 -11.15 -6.59 -0.24
C PHE A 81 -12.25 -7.40 0.45
N GLN A 82 -12.75 -6.94 1.61
CA GLN A 82 -13.87 -7.61 2.30
C GLN A 82 -15.17 -7.62 1.48
N ALA A 83 -15.39 -6.58 0.68
CA ALA A 83 -16.54 -6.44 -0.20
C ALA A 83 -16.17 -6.70 -1.68
N ALA A 84 -15.18 -7.56 -1.93
CA ALA A 84 -14.60 -7.73 -3.25
C ALA A 84 -15.60 -8.19 -4.32
N LYS A 85 -15.45 -7.61 -5.52
CA LYS A 85 -16.21 -7.95 -6.72
C LYS A 85 -15.23 -8.25 -7.85
N PHE A 86 -14.59 -9.42 -7.79
CA PHE A 86 -13.48 -9.75 -8.68
C PHE A 86 -13.84 -9.82 -10.18
N ASP A 87 -15.12 -10.00 -10.50
CA ASP A 87 -15.65 -9.97 -11.88
C ASP A 87 -16.08 -8.55 -12.34
N ASP A 88 -15.94 -7.54 -11.50
CA ASP A 88 -16.36 -6.17 -11.77
C ASP A 88 -15.15 -5.32 -12.21
N THR A 89 -15.20 -4.84 -13.46
CA THR A 89 -14.13 -4.04 -14.07
C THR A 89 -13.85 -2.75 -13.32
N GLU A 90 -14.90 -2.09 -12.83
CA GLU A 90 -14.75 -0.83 -12.09
C GLU A 90 -14.10 -1.09 -10.74
N TRP A 91 -14.55 -2.12 -10.02
CA TRP A 91 -13.95 -2.52 -8.75
C TRP A 91 -12.48 -2.91 -8.91
N ASN A 92 -12.13 -3.75 -9.89
CA ASN A 92 -10.75 -4.14 -10.18
C ASN A 92 -9.87 -2.93 -10.47
N THR A 93 -10.37 -1.99 -11.28
CA THR A 93 -9.66 -0.75 -11.62
C THR A 93 -9.45 0.13 -10.39
N GLN A 94 -10.48 0.31 -9.56
CA GLN A 94 -10.40 1.12 -8.35
C GLN A 94 -9.43 0.52 -7.34
N PHE A 95 -9.51 -0.80 -7.08
CA PHE A 95 -8.66 -1.49 -6.13
C PHE A 95 -7.18 -1.39 -6.53
N ALA A 96 -6.86 -1.75 -7.77
CA ALA A 96 -5.48 -1.70 -8.27
C ALA A 96 -4.93 -0.27 -8.38
N THR A 97 -5.78 0.72 -8.66
CA THR A 97 -5.38 2.13 -8.68
C THR A 97 -5.05 2.61 -7.28
N LEU A 98 -5.94 2.38 -6.31
CA LEU A 98 -5.73 2.78 -4.91
C LEU A 98 -4.46 2.15 -4.35
N LEU A 99 -4.29 0.83 -4.53
CA LEU A 99 -3.13 0.10 -4.02
C LEU A 99 -1.81 0.59 -4.65
N ARG A 100 -1.81 0.84 -5.96
CA ARG A 100 -0.65 1.39 -6.66
C ARG A 100 -0.31 2.79 -6.18
N ASP A 101 -1.32 3.63 -5.99
CA ASP A 101 -1.13 5.03 -5.64
C ASP A 101 -0.72 5.18 -4.17
N HIS A 102 -1.21 4.31 -3.30
CA HIS A 102 -0.76 4.13 -1.92
C HIS A 102 0.74 3.77 -1.85
N ALA A 103 1.16 2.67 -2.50
CA ALA A 103 2.58 2.27 -2.50
C ALA A 103 3.50 3.37 -3.10
N ARG A 104 3.03 4.11 -4.11
CA ARG A 104 3.79 5.25 -4.66
C ARG A 104 3.87 6.43 -3.71
N PHE A 105 2.80 6.71 -2.97
CA PHE A 105 2.79 7.74 -1.95
C PHE A 105 3.81 7.43 -0.87
N GLU A 106 3.87 6.19 -0.42
CA GLU A 106 4.82 5.82 0.63
C GLU A 106 6.26 5.99 0.16
N GLU A 107 6.55 5.49 -1.04
CA GLU A 107 7.87 5.57 -1.65
C GLU A 107 8.37 6.99 -1.89
N ARG A 108 7.47 7.90 -2.28
CA ARG A 108 7.82 9.22 -2.83
C ARG A 108 7.58 10.36 -1.85
N GLU A 109 6.72 10.16 -0.86
CA GLU A 109 6.29 11.21 0.07
C GLU A 109 6.54 10.78 1.52
N LEU A 110 5.97 9.66 1.98
CA LEU A 110 6.06 9.26 3.39
C LEU A 110 7.48 8.85 3.80
N PHE A 111 8.10 7.93 3.07
CA PHE A 111 9.42 7.41 3.41
C PHE A 111 10.49 8.51 3.44
N PRO A 112 10.61 9.41 2.43
CA PRO A 112 11.55 10.53 2.50
C PRO A 112 11.34 11.44 3.71
N GLU A 113 10.09 11.69 4.10
CA GLU A 113 9.77 12.53 5.26
C GLU A 113 10.13 11.82 6.58
N LEU A 114 9.85 10.52 6.69
CA LEU A 114 10.28 9.70 7.83
C LEU A 114 11.81 9.69 7.98
N GLU A 115 12.55 9.50 6.89
CA GLU A 115 14.02 9.50 6.89
C GLU A 115 14.65 10.84 7.28
N THR A 116 13.96 11.94 6.99
CA THR A 116 14.50 13.27 7.25
C THR A 116 14.15 13.77 8.65
N LYS A 117 13.01 13.32 9.20
CA LYS A 117 12.39 13.95 10.38
C LYS A 117 12.10 13.01 11.55
N ALA A 118 12.13 11.69 11.34
CA ALA A 118 11.71 10.72 12.36
C ALA A 118 12.67 9.53 12.56
N LEU A 119 13.49 9.17 11.57
CA LEU A 119 14.54 8.14 11.63
C LEU A 119 15.92 8.78 11.71
#